data_AF-A0A2U2S9E5-F1
#
_entry.id   AF-A0A2U2S9E5-F1
#
_cell.length_a   1.000
_cell.length_b   1.000
_cell.length_c   1.000
_cell.angle_alpha   90.00
_cell.angle_beta   90.00
_cell.angle_gamma   90.00
#
_symmetry.space_group_name_H-M   'P 1'
#
loop_
_entity.id
_entity.type
_entity.pdbx_description
1 polymer ?
#
loop_
_entity_poly.entity_id
_entity_poly.type
_entity_poly.pdbx_seq_one_letter_code
_entity_poly.pdbx_strand_id
1 'polypeptide(L)'
;MIQNQQPKPVNPFPSRQTVMNPRTKLGLFYFSDDQHYHTKQREKWLAEIASLGVGWLILTNENLIAIPEPFIKDLFDHGLIPILRMGKVPTDTPKLPAEFELLIKTYADWGIKYVQIFDRPNHHAFWGAKGWANSNLVDHFIDVFLPYAEVLVKHGIHPIFPCLEVAKGFWDTAFLRLALESIQRRQHQWLIDHLILSAYVPLYDPLRPLNWGAGGPERWSTSKPYQNSLQTQDQRGLYIADWYETLARTVFGKGLPIVLIDDPILKPQGLTQEQIHQRTYHAIQRLFHPLSEQTIEIDGLRYEPLAEEMLCLSFCGLSSQETEEEPRAWYSPNGEPRPIVKTIKAYLKQSTQACGQQHRIPHALLLPQLGAEQLHEALDRLKPFLIQYQPKIIFNLQEAFEAETVWIPSALYPLSDAEKAALKDHACLLQLINPDGTRIASYANESSLEVL
;
A
#
# COMPACT_ATOMS: atom_id res chain seq x y z
N MET A 1 -18.59 50.12 5.93
CA MET A 1 -17.81 48.98 6.47
C MET A 1 -17.60 48.00 5.33
N ILE A 2 -16.44 48.06 4.69
CA ILE A 2 -16.07 47.13 3.60
C ILE A 2 -15.35 45.97 4.29
N GLN A 3 -15.98 44.80 4.33
CA GLN A 3 -15.35 43.58 4.85
C GLN A 3 -14.32 43.12 3.82
N ASN A 4 -13.05 43.24 4.17
CA ASN A 4 -11.94 42.56 3.48
C ASN A 4 -12.13 41.05 3.60
N GLN A 5 -12.60 40.41 2.52
CA GLN A 5 -12.45 38.98 2.34
C GLN A 5 -10.97 38.71 2.05
N GLN A 6 -10.25 38.17 3.02
CA GLN A 6 -8.93 37.60 2.78
C GLN A 6 -9.07 36.43 1.79
N PRO A 7 -8.19 36.31 0.79
CA PRO A 7 -8.19 35.15 -0.10
C PRO A 7 -7.87 33.90 0.72
N LYS A 8 -8.69 32.85 0.59
CA LYS A 8 -8.39 31.51 1.11
C LYS A 8 -7.03 31.09 0.55
N PRO A 9 -6.11 30.51 1.37
CA PRO A 9 -4.86 29.99 0.86
C PRO A 9 -5.16 28.90 -0.16
N VAL A 10 -4.74 29.14 -1.40
CA VAL A 10 -4.74 28.13 -2.46
C VAL A 10 -3.67 27.12 -2.06
N ASN A 11 -4.09 25.90 -1.71
CA ASN A 11 -3.15 24.81 -1.46
C ASN A 11 -2.39 24.55 -2.78
N PRO A 12 -1.06 24.76 -2.85
CA PRO A 12 -0.30 24.62 -4.10
C PRO A 12 -0.13 23.16 -4.54
N PHE A 13 -0.61 22.21 -3.73
CA PHE A 13 -0.47 20.77 -3.96
C PHE A 13 -1.80 20.17 -4.48
N PRO A 14 -1.76 19.28 -5.50
CA PRO A 14 -2.95 18.69 -6.09
C PRO A 14 -3.70 17.79 -5.10
N SER A 15 -4.99 18.08 -4.85
CA SER A 15 -5.83 17.41 -3.84
C SER A 15 -6.41 16.04 -4.25
N ARG A 16 -5.75 15.28 -5.12
CA ARG A 16 -6.25 13.96 -5.55
C ARG A 16 -5.65 12.85 -4.67
N GLN A 17 -6.32 12.53 -3.57
CA GLN A 17 -6.15 11.22 -2.94
C GLN A 17 -6.87 10.18 -3.81
N THR A 18 -6.14 9.57 -4.74
CA THR A 18 -6.54 8.30 -5.34
C THR A 18 -5.39 7.34 -5.10
N VAL A 19 -5.38 6.73 -3.91
CA VAL A 19 -4.56 5.56 -3.68
C VAL A 19 -5.14 4.47 -4.59
N MET A 20 -4.43 4.15 -5.66
CA MET A 20 -4.77 3.01 -6.51
C MET A 20 -4.88 1.79 -5.60
N ASN A 21 -6.05 1.16 -5.55
CA ASN A 21 -6.25 -0.07 -4.80
C ASN A 21 -6.04 -1.25 -5.76
N PRO A 22 -4.91 -1.98 -5.65
CA PRO A 22 -4.66 -3.13 -6.49
C PRO A 22 -5.57 -4.29 -6.09
N ARG A 23 -5.61 -5.31 -6.96
CA ARG A 23 -6.32 -6.57 -6.76
C ARG A 23 -6.08 -7.21 -5.39
N THR A 24 -4.92 -6.96 -4.80
CA THR A 24 -4.47 -7.61 -3.57
C THR A 24 -3.61 -6.66 -2.73
N LYS A 25 -3.63 -6.84 -1.40
CA LYS A 25 -2.68 -6.17 -0.50
C LYS A 25 -1.31 -6.88 -0.47
N LEU A 26 -1.04 -7.79 -1.41
CA LEU A 26 0.18 -8.59 -1.45
C LEU A 26 1.30 -7.81 -2.14
N GLY A 27 2.41 -7.64 -1.43
CA GLY A 27 3.63 -7.06 -1.96
C GLY A 27 4.85 -7.99 -1.88
N LEU A 28 5.88 -7.66 -2.64
CA LEU A 28 7.20 -8.26 -2.53
C LEU A 28 8.31 -7.21 -2.53
N PHE A 29 9.40 -7.49 -1.81
CA PHE A 29 10.68 -6.86 -2.07
C PHE A 29 11.32 -7.52 -3.27
N TYR A 30 11.64 -6.73 -4.29
CA TYR A 30 12.24 -7.25 -5.51
C TYR A 30 13.63 -7.85 -5.21
N PHE A 31 14.61 -6.99 -4.89
CA PHE A 31 15.91 -7.37 -4.35
C PHE A 31 16.33 -6.34 -3.31
N SER A 32 17.22 -6.73 -2.39
CA SER A 32 17.72 -5.86 -1.32
C SER A 32 18.71 -4.80 -1.80
N ASP A 33 19.11 -4.85 -3.06
CA ASP A 33 20.06 -3.94 -3.70
C ASP A 33 19.52 -3.39 -5.02
N ASP A 34 20.30 -2.51 -5.65
CA ASP A 34 19.95 -1.78 -6.88
C ASP A 34 20.54 -2.40 -8.17
N GLN A 35 21.04 -3.63 -8.13
CA GLN A 35 21.77 -4.27 -9.24
C GLN A 35 20.90 -5.18 -10.13
N HIS A 36 19.60 -5.28 -9.85
CA HIS A 36 18.71 -6.27 -10.49
C HIS A 36 17.74 -5.69 -11.52
N TYR A 37 17.94 -4.44 -11.98
CA TYR A 37 17.02 -3.73 -12.88
C TYR A 37 17.32 -3.90 -14.38
N HIS A 38 18.19 -4.85 -14.75
CA HIS A 38 18.55 -5.10 -16.15
C HIS A 38 17.52 -5.96 -16.89
N THR A 39 17.50 -5.85 -18.22
CA THR A 39 16.54 -6.51 -19.13
C THR A 39 16.32 -8.00 -18.86
N LYS A 40 17.40 -8.76 -18.66
CA LYS A 40 17.32 -10.21 -18.43
C LYS A 40 16.56 -10.58 -17.15
N GLN A 41 16.72 -9.79 -16.08
CA GLN A 41 16.01 -10.01 -14.82
C GLN A 41 14.55 -9.58 -14.95
N ARG A 42 14.30 -8.46 -15.62
CA ARG A 42 12.95 -7.93 -15.91
C ARG A 42 12.08 -8.95 -16.64
N GLU A 43 12.57 -9.51 -17.74
CA GLU A 43 11.84 -10.51 -18.55
C GLU A 43 11.55 -11.80 -17.77
N LYS A 44 12.43 -12.16 -16.82
CA LYS A 44 12.26 -13.34 -15.97
C LYS A 44 11.22 -13.12 -14.87
N TRP A 45 11.29 -12.00 -14.16
CA TRP A 45 10.62 -11.86 -12.87
C TRP A 45 9.28 -11.16 -12.93
N LEU A 46 9.08 -10.14 -13.79
CA LEU A 46 7.87 -9.32 -13.69
C LEU A 46 6.59 -10.12 -13.97
N ALA A 47 6.59 -10.91 -15.05
CA ALA A 47 5.47 -11.78 -15.38
C ALA A 47 5.24 -12.86 -14.30
N GLU A 48 6.31 -13.41 -13.73
CA GLU A 48 6.23 -14.44 -12.70
C GLU A 48 5.67 -13.87 -11.39
N ILE A 49 6.13 -12.69 -10.96
CA ILE A 49 5.64 -11.97 -9.78
C ILE A 49 4.16 -11.61 -9.95
N ALA A 50 3.77 -11.07 -11.11
CA ALA A 50 2.37 -10.77 -11.41
C ALA A 50 1.49 -12.04 -11.37
N SER A 51 2.02 -13.19 -11.85
CA SER A 51 1.30 -14.47 -11.79
C SER A 51 1.00 -14.97 -10.37
N LEU A 52 1.70 -14.44 -9.37
CA LEU A 52 1.49 -14.73 -7.95
C LEU A 52 0.45 -13.81 -7.31
N GLY A 53 -0.26 -12.99 -8.09
CA GLY A 53 -1.24 -12.04 -7.59
C GLY A 53 -0.62 -10.94 -6.73
N VAL A 54 0.69 -10.71 -6.87
CA VAL A 54 1.38 -9.59 -6.22
C VAL A 54 0.95 -8.30 -6.91
N GLY A 55 0.48 -7.34 -6.12
CA GLY A 55 0.06 -6.02 -6.61
C GLY A 55 1.07 -4.91 -6.31
N TRP A 56 1.98 -5.13 -5.36
CA TRP A 56 2.96 -4.13 -4.92
C TRP A 56 4.39 -4.64 -5.02
N LEU A 57 5.32 -3.79 -5.45
CA LEU A 57 6.73 -4.13 -5.52
C LEU A 57 7.59 -3.04 -4.90
N ILE A 58 8.41 -3.39 -3.91
CA ILE A 58 9.37 -2.46 -3.31
C ILE A 58 10.69 -2.54 -4.08
N LEU A 59 11.15 -1.38 -4.54
CA LEU A 59 12.39 -1.20 -5.30
C LEU A 59 13.39 -0.42 -4.45
N THR A 60 14.59 -0.96 -4.29
CA THR A 60 15.68 -0.31 -3.56
C THR A 60 16.45 0.65 -4.47
N ASN A 61 16.65 1.89 -4.04
CA ASN A 61 17.51 2.87 -4.70
C ASN A 61 18.28 3.69 -3.67
N GLU A 62 19.54 3.32 -3.43
CA GLU A 62 20.36 3.92 -2.38
C GLU A 62 21.37 4.96 -2.89
N ASN A 63 21.59 5.04 -4.21
CA ASN A 63 22.69 5.82 -4.80
C ASN A 63 22.23 7.08 -5.56
N LEU A 64 20.94 7.44 -5.49
CA LEU A 64 20.35 8.51 -6.31
C LEU A 64 20.58 8.30 -7.83
N ILE A 65 20.69 7.05 -8.26
CA ILE A 65 20.83 6.68 -9.67
C ILE A 65 19.46 6.20 -10.17
N ALA A 66 19.02 6.70 -11.32
CA ALA A 66 17.72 6.31 -11.87
C ALA A 66 17.68 4.82 -12.23
N ILE A 67 16.66 4.13 -11.70
CA ILE A 67 16.22 2.84 -12.21
C ILE A 67 15.79 3.04 -13.67
N PRO A 68 16.18 2.17 -14.62
CA PRO A 68 15.85 2.36 -16.04
C PRO A 68 14.34 2.55 -16.29
N GLU A 69 13.96 3.58 -17.05
CA GLU A 69 12.57 3.85 -17.44
C GLU A 69 11.83 2.63 -17.99
N PRO A 70 12.43 1.79 -18.87
CA PRO A 70 11.74 0.61 -19.39
C PRO A 70 11.39 -0.40 -18.30
N PHE A 71 12.16 -0.47 -17.21
CA PHE A 71 11.82 -1.32 -16.08
C PHE A 71 10.58 -0.79 -15.36
N ILE A 72 10.53 0.52 -15.10
CA ILE A 72 9.40 1.16 -14.42
C ILE A 72 8.11 1.05 -15.23
N LYS A 73 8.18 1.28 -16.55
CA LYS A 73 7.02 1.14 -17.44
C LYS A 73 6.46 -0.28 -17.45
N ASP A 74 7.33 -1.29 -17.56
CA ASP A 74 6.90 -2.69 -17.57
C ASP A 74 6.23 -3.10 -16.24
N LEU A 75 6.58 -2.48 -15.10
CA LEU A 75 5.85 -2.74 -13.84
C LEU A 75 4.38 -2.35 -13.97
N PHE A 76 4.11 -1.16 -14.49
CA PHE A 76 2.75 -0.68 -14.69
C PHE A 76 1.98 -1.52 -15.71
N ASP A 77 2.63 -1.95 -16.79
CA ASP A 77 2.02 -2.84 -17.79
C ASP A 77 1.61 -4.20 -17.20
N HIS A 78 2.28 -4.64 -16.13
CA HIS A 78 1.95 -5.86 -15.38
C HIS A 78 1.04 -5.60 -14.16
N GLY A 79 0.52 -4.38 -13.99
CA GLY A 79 -0.33 -4.01 -12.84
C GLY A 79 0.41 -3.98 -11.49
N LEU A 80 1.74 -3.91 -11.51
CA LEU A 80 2.57 -3.84 -10.31
C LEU A 80 2.74 -2.38 -9.90
N ILE A 81 2.36 -2.05 -8.67
CA ILE A 81 2.51 -0.72 -8.09
C ILE A 81 3.88 -0.62 -7.41
N PRO A 82 4.81 0.21 -7.93
CA PRO A 82 6.12 0.39 -7.33
C PRO A 82 6.08 1.30 -6.10
N ILE A 83 6.80 0.89 -5.06
CA ILE A 83 7.22 1.75 -3.95
C ILE A 83 8.73 1.87 -4.04
N LEU A 84 9.23 3.09 -4.25
CA LEU A 84 10.66 3.35 -4.26
C LEU A 84 11.15 3.54 -2.82
N ARG A 85 12.14 2.76 -2.40
CA ARG A 85 12.77 2.89 -1.09
C ARG A 85 14.16 3.48 -1.23
N MET A 86 14.39 4.60 -0.57
CA MET A 86 15.64 5.35 -0.56
C MET A 86 16.10 5.52 0.90
N GLY A 87 16.68 4.47 1.48
CA GLY A 87 17.00 4.41 2.91
C GLY A 87 18.20 5.26 3.35
N LYS A 88 19.14 5.55 2.44
CA LYS A 88 20.45 6.16 2.72
C LYS A 88 20.61 7.56 2.12
N VAL A 89 19.51 8.29 1.94
CA VAL A 89 19.60 9.69 1.50
C VAL A 89 20.36 10.54 2.55
N PRO A 90 21.14 11.55 2.14
CA PRO A 90 22.01 12.30 3.06
C PRO A 90 21.25 13.00 4.20
N THR A 91 21.72 12.84 5.44
CA THR A 91 21.14 13.46 6.65
C THR A 91 21.84 14.75 7.08
N ASP A 92 23.13 14.89 6.75
CA ASP A 92 24.02 15.91 7.33
C ASP A 92 24.26 17.11 6.39
N THR A 93 23.49 17.21 5.30
CA THR A 93 23.70 18.24 4.29
C THR A 93 22.83 19.48 4.58
N PRO A 94 23.39 20.70 4.62
CA PRO A 94 22.64 21.93 4.91
C PRO A 94 21.63 22.30 3.81
N LYS A 95 21.73 21.68 2.64
CA LYS A 95 20.79 21.80 1.52
C LYS A 95 20.53 20.42 0.93
N LEU A 96 19.32 20.25 0.41
CA LEU A 96 18.93 19.06 -0.34
C LEU A 96 19.84 18.86 -1.56
N PRO A 97 20.32 17.64 -1.85
CA PRO A 97 21.07 17.36 -3.07
C PRO A 97 20.24 17.71 -4.32
N ALA A 98 20.85 18.39 -5.30
CA ALA A 98 20.15 18.78 -6.52
C ALA A 98 19.74 17.56 -7.36
N GLU A 99 20.53 16.48 -7.26
CA GLU A 99 20.28 15.20 -7.91
C GLU A 99 18.99 14.55 -7.38
N PHE A 100 18.66 14.76 -6.11
CA PHE A 100 17.44 14.21 -5.50
C PHE A 100 16.19 14.79 -6.16
N GLU A 101 16.06 16.12 -6.26
CA GLU A 101 14.88 16.73 -6.87
C GLU A 101 14.74 16.36 -8.35
N LEU A 102 15.85 16.34 -9.11
CA LEU A 102 15.84 15.90 -10.50
C LEU A 102 15.35 14.45 -10.65
N LEU A 103 15.83 13.57 -9.77
CA LEU A 103 15.45 12.16 -9.78
C LEU A 103 13.97 11.97 -9.41
N ILE A 104 13.49 12.65 -8.38
CA ILE A 104 12.08 12.62 -7.97
C ILE A 104 11.16 13.12 -9.07
N LYS A 105 11.51 14.23 -9.73
CA LYS A 105 10.75 14.73 -10.87
C LYS A 105 10.68 13.68 -11.99
N THR A 106 11.81 13.07 -12.32
CA THR A 106 11.89 12.03 -13.37
C THR A 106 10.99 10.84 -13.03
N TYR A 107 11.03 10.37 -11.78
CA TYR A 107 10.17 9.28 -11.33
C TYR A 107 8.69 9.63 -11.33
N ALA A 108 8.33 10.85 -10.96
CA ALA A 108 6.95 11.33 -11.03
C ALA A 108 6.43 11.34 -12.48
N ASP A 109 7.26 11.79 -13.42
CA ASP A 109 6.94 11.81 -14.85
C ASP A 109 6.76 10.38 -15.41
N TRP A 110 7.49 9.40 -14.86
CA TRP A 110 7.31 7.97 -15.18
C TRP A 110 6.15 7.30 -14.45
N GLY A 111 5.45 8.01 -13.57
CA GLY A 111 4.24 7.52 -12.89
C GLY A 111 4.45 6.95 -11.48
N ILE A 112 5.67 6.99 -10.92
CA ILE A 112 5.89 6.63 -9.52
C ILE A 112 5.07 7.56 -8.62
N LYS A 113 4.36 6.98 -7.65
CA LYS A 113 3.52 7.71 -6.69
C LYS A 113 3.95 7.58 -5.24
N TYR A 114 4.86 6.65 -4.94
CA TYR A 114 5.18 6.28 -3.56
C TYR A 114 6.69 6.20 -3.37
N VAL A 115 7.22 7.01 -2.45
CA VAL A 115 8.65 7.01 -2.11
C VAL A 115 8.80 6.98 -0.60
N GLN A 116 9.48 5.96 -0.09
CA GLN A 116 9.97 5.91 1.29
C GLN A 116 11.38 6.50 1.33
N ILE A 117 11.57 7.48 2.21
CA ILE A 117 12.87 8.09 2.50
C ILE A 117 13.32 7.73 3.91
N PHE A 118 14.61 7.50 4.07
CA PHE A 118 15.25 7.06 5.32
C PHE A 118 14.81 5.66 5.77
N ASP A 119 15.52 5.16 6.79
CA ASP A 119 15.22 3.88 7.43
C ASP A 119 15.74 3.88 8.87
N ARG A 120 14.87 3.48 9.83
CA ARG A 120 15.16 3.37 11.27
C ARG A 120 15.78 4.63 11.90
N PRO A 121 15.17 5.83 11.75
CA PRO A 121 15.64 7.03 12.45
C PRO A 121 15.52 6.92 13.98
N ASN A 122 14.79 5.93 14.50
CA ASN A 122 14.71 5.64 15.93
C ASN A 122 15.83 4.72 16.44
N HIS A 123 16.85 4.43 15.61
CA HIS A 123 17.98 3.59 15.95
C HIS A 123 19.31 4.34 15.89
N HIS A 124 20.25 4.01 16.78
CA HIS A 124 21.54 4.70 16.90
C HIS A 124 22.39 4.70 15.62
N ALA A 125 22.29 3.63 14.82
CA ALA A 125 23.04 3.48 13.58
C ALA A 125 22.69 4.54 12.52
N PHE A 126 21.49 5.10 12.57
CA PHE A 126 21.07 6.16 11.65
C PHE A 126 21.81 7.48 11.90
N TRP A 127 22.14 7.78 13.16
CA TRP A 127 22.66 9.08 13.59
C TRP A 127 24.17 9.10 13.87
N GLY A 128 24.76 7.93 14.03
CA GLY A 128 26.07 7.78 14.68
C GLY A 128 26.06 8.29 16.14
N ALA A 129 27.21 8.22 16.80
CA ALA A 129 27.32 8.51 18.22
C ALA A 129 26.94 9.96 18.59
N LYS A 130 27.30 10.94 17.75
CA LYS A 130 27.04 12.36 18.00
C LYS A 130 25.58 12.73 17.78
N GLY A 131 24.97 12.29 16.68
CA GLY A 131 23.57 12.61 16.40
C GLY A 131 22.61 11.94 17.38
N TRP A 132 22.91 10.70 17.82
CA TRP A 132 22.08 9.95 18.75
C TRP A 132 21.96 10.60 20.13
N ALA A 133 23.01 11.31 20.57
CA ALA A 133 23.02 12.00 21.87
C ALA A 133 22.15 13.28 21.91
N ASN A 134 21.50 13.65 20.81
CA ASN A 134 20.62 14.81 20.76
C ASN A 134 19.37 14.60 21.63
N SER A 135 19.15 15.49 22.61
CA SER A 135 18.00 15.42 23.51
C SER A 135 16.64 15.57 22.80
N ASN A 136 16.63 16.21 21.63
CA ASN A 136 15.46 16.43 20.78
C ASN A 136 15.52 15.59 19.50
N LEU A 137 15.97 14.34 19.60
CA LEU A 137 16.21 13.43 18.46
C LEU A 137 15.04 13.41 17.45
N VAL A 138 13.80 13.37 17.95
CA VAL A 138 12.61 13.30 17.09
C VAL A 138 12.39 14.61 16.31
N ASP A 139 12.48 15.77 16.96
CA ASP A 139 12.35 17.05 16.28
C ASP A 139 13.48 17.27 15.27
N HIS A 140 14.70 16.83 15.62
CA HIS A 140 15.83 16.85 14.71
C HIS A 140 15.59 15.96 13.48
N PHE A 141 15.01 14.77 13.67
CA PHE A 141 14.58 13.94 12.55
C PHE A 141 13.58 14.65 11.64
N ILE A 142 12.57 15.30 12.22
CA ILE A 142 11.56 16.02 11.44
C ILE A 142 12.19 17.18 10.66
N ASP A 143 13.18 17.89 11.22
CA ASP A 143 13.94 18.93 10.49
C ASP A 143 14.66 18.37 9.26
N VAL A 144 15.20 17.15 9.36
CA VAL A 144 15.86 16.45 8.26
C VAL A 144 14.84 15.90 7.25
N PHE A 145 13.69 15.41 7.72
CA PHE A 145 12.67 14.77 6.88
C PHE A 145 11.88 15.77 6.00
N LEU A 146 11.53 16.94 6.55
CA LEU A 146 10.63 17.88 5.90
C LEU A 146 11.10 18.36 4.51
N PRO A 147 12.37 18.74 4.27
CA PRO A 147 12.82 19.19 2.96
C PRO A 147 12.67 18.11 1.87
N TYR A 148 12.93 16.85 2.21
CA TYR A 148 12.76 15.73 1.28
C TYR A 148 11.27 15.50 0.99
N ALA A 149 10.43 15.49 2.04
CA ALA A 149 8.99 15.29 1.89
C ALA A 149 8.33 16.42 1.07
N GLU A 150 8.79 17.66 1.22
CA GLU A 150 8.30 18.80 0.44
C GLU A 150 8.54 18.61 -1.07
N VAL A 151 9.72 18.12 -1.45
CA VAL A 151 10.04 17.82 -2.85
C VAL A 151 9.18 16.67 -3.39
N LEU A 152 8.94 15.62 -2.59
CA LEU A 152 8.06 14.52 -2.99
C LEU A 152 6.63 15.04 -3.28
N VAL A 153 6.04 15.79 -2.33
CA VAL A 153 4.68 16.30 -2.48
C VAL A 153 4.58 17.33 -3.61
N LYS A 154 5.59 18.18 -3.80
CA LYS A 154 5.69 19.12 -4.94
C LYS A 154 5.56 18.42 -6.28
N HIS A 155 6.10 17.20 -6.42
CA HIS A 155 6.04 16.40 -7.64
C HIS A 155 4.87 15.39 -7.65
N GLY A 156 3.91 15.51 -6.72
CA GLY A 156 2.74 14.63 -6.66
C GLY A 156 3.07 13.19 -6.27
N ILE A 157 4.15 13.01 -5.50
CA ILE A 157 4.54 11.74 -4.89
C ILE A 157 4.18 11.77 -3.40
N HIS A 158 3.58 10.69 -2.92
CA HIS A 158 3.28 10.49 -1.51
C HIS A 158 4.55 10.10 -0.74
N PRO A 159 4.95 10.90 0.26
CA PRO A 159 6.04 10.54 1.14
C PRO A 159 5.59 9.40 2.08
N ILE A 160 6.33 8.30 2.06
CA ILE A 160 6.19 7.23 3.05
C ILE A 160 7.17 7.52 4.20
N PHE A 161 6.62 7.69 5.40
CA PHE A 161 7.39 7.83 6.64
C PHE A 161 8.29 6.61 6.82
N PRO A 162 9.56 6.74 7.24
CA PRO A 162 10.46 5.60 7.32
C PRO A 162 9.98 4.54 8.30
N CYS A 163 10.27 3.27 7.96
CA CYS A 163 10.10 2.18 8.90
C CYS A 163 10.97 2.41 10.15
N LEU A 164 10.38 2.17 11.32
CA LEU A 164 11.06 2.26 12.60
C LEU A 164 11.55 0.88 13.05
N GLU A 165 12.67 0.81 13.76
CA GLU A 165 13.11 -0.40 14.44
C GLU A 165 12.11 -0.71 15.56
N VAL A 166 11.37 -1.81 15.43
CA VAL A 166 10.25 -2.13 16.33
C VAL A 166 10.76 -2.52 17.71
N ALA A 167 10.23 -1.87 18.76
CA ALA A 167 10.48 -2.18 20.16
C ALA A 167 11.96 -2.21 20.57
N LYS A 168 12.82 -1.44 19.89
CA LYS A 168 14.24 -1.24 20.24
C LYS A 168 14.64 0.22 20.06
N GLY A 169 15.83 0.56 20.58
CA GLY A 169 16.37 1.92 20.49
C GLY A 169 15.44 2.92 21.17
N PHE A 170 15.06 3.97 20.44
CA PHE A 170 13.94 4.82 20.82
C PHE A 170 12.66 4.09 20.43
N TRP A 171 11.86 3.71 21.42
CA TRP A 171 10.66 2.89 21.21
C TRP A 171 9.77 3.45 20.10
N ASP A 172 9.45 2.60 19.13
CA ASP A 172 8.87 2.99 17.85
C ASP A 172 7.52 3.71 17.99
N THR A 173 6.61 3.22 18.83
CA THR A 173 5.31 3.89 19.06
C THR A 173 5.46 5.25 19.76
N ALA A 174 6.49 5.43 20.58
CA ALA A 174 6.78 6.70 21.22
C ALA A 174 7.44 7.68 20.22
N PHE A 175 8.38 7.19 19.41
CA PHE A 175 9.04 7.98 18.36
C PHE A 175 8.01 8.47 17.34
N LEU A 176 7.16 7.56 16.83
CA LEU A 176 6.13 7.89 15.88
C LEU A 176 5.15 8.93 16.43
N ARG A 177 4.62 8.72 17.65
CA ARG A 177 3.73 9.70 18.29
C ARG A 177 4.33 11.10 18.31
N LEU A 178 5.56 11.22 18.81
CA LEU A 178 6.26 12.51 18.90
C LEU A 178 6.53 13.13 17.52
N ALA A 179 6.82 12.30 16.51
CA ALA A 179 7.03 12.74 15.14
C ALA A 179 5.73 13.31 14.54
N LEU A 180 4.60 12.61 14.70
CA LEU A 180 3.30 13.07 14.24
C LEU A 180 2.87 14.37 14.97
N GLU A 181 3.06 14.43 16.28
CA GLU A 181 2.77 15.63 17.08
C GLU A 181 3.63 16.82 16.64
N SER A 182 4.90 16.60 16.29
CA SER A 182 5.78 17.64 15.74
C SER A 182 5.27 18.15 14.39
N ILE A 183 4.89 17.26 13.46
CA ILE A 183 4.30 17.63 12.17
C ILE A 183 3.02 18.45 12.36
N GLN A 184 2.13 18.03 13.28
CA GLN A 184 0.89 18.72 13.60
C GLN A 184 1.15 20.13 14.17
N ARG A 185 2.03 20.21 15.17
CA ARG A 185 2.38 21.46 15.85
C ARG A 185 2.99 22.49 14.89
N ARG A 186 3.76 22.03 13.90
CA ARG A 186 4.35 22.88 12.83
C ARG A 186 3.35 23.23 11.72
N GLN A 187 2.12 22.73 11.78
CA GLN A 187 1.03 23.02 10.84
C GLN A 187 1.35 22.65 9.38
N HIS A 188 2.12 21.58 9.17
CA HIS A 188 2.40 21.07 7.82
C HIS A 188 1.23 20.25 7.28
N GLN A 189 0.07 20.87 7.08
CA GLN A 189 -1.14 20.21 6.58
C GLN A 189 -0.92 19.55 5.23
N TRP A 190 -0.11 20.18 4.37
CA TRP A 190 0.31 19.61 3.09
C TRP A 190 0.96 18.23 3.26
N LEU A 191 1.70 18.00 4.34
CA LEU A 191 2.30 16.69 4.60
C LEU A 191 1.27 15.73 5.17
N ILE A 192 0.47 16.17 6.14
CA ILE A 192 -0.58 15.35 6.79
C ILE A 192 -1.57 14.78 5.76
N ASP A 193 -1.86 15.51 4.68
CA ASP A 193 -2.78 15.06 3.63
C ASP A 193 -2.18 14.07 2.64
N HIS A 194 -0.85 13.96 2.59
CA HIS A 194 -0.16 13.09 1.62
C HIS A 194 0.68 11.98 2.28
N LEU A 195 0.93 12.06 3.59
CA LEU A 195 1.78 11.14 4.34
C LEU A 195 1.20 9.73 4.40
N ILE A 196 2.05 8.76 4.13
CA ILE A 196 1.78 7.33 4.32
C ILE A 196 2.71 6.85 5.44
N LEU A 197 2.21 6.02 6.35
CA LEU A 197 3.03 5.39 7.38
C LEU A 197 3.71 4.14 6.82
N SER A 198 4.81 3.70 7.44
CA SER A 198 5.32 2.36 7.22
C SER A 198 5.83 1.71 8.50
N ALA A 199 5.84 0.38 8.52
CA ALA A 199 6.30 -0.38 9.67
C ALA A 199 6.95 -1.71 9.25
N TYR A 200 8.02 -2.08 9.96
CA TYR A 200 8.54 -3.44 9.90
C TYR A 200 7.62 -4.39 10.65
N VAL A 201 7.36 -5.56 10.07
CA VAL A 201 6.52 -6.60 10.68
C VAL A 201 7.40 -7.75 11.17
N PRO A 202 7.44 -8.01 12.49
CA PRO A 202 8.12 -9.19 13.05
C PRO A 202 7.32 -10.48 12.78
N LEU A 203 7.21 -10.88 11.51
CA LEU A 203 6.31 -11.97 11.11
C LEU A 203 6.76 -13.33 11.64
N TYR A 204 8.06 -13.50 11.89
CA TYR A 204 8.70 -14.79 12.16
C TYR A 204 9.20 -14.95 13.60
N ASP A 205 8.53 -14.31 14.56
CA ASP A 205 8.80 -14.53 15.99
C ASP A 205 8.00 -15.75 16.51
N PRO A 206 8.64 -16.80 17.04
CA PRO A 206 7.96 -17.99 17.56
C PRO A 206 7.12 -17.72 18.82
N LEU A 207 7.45 -16.68 19.59
CA LEU A 207 6.73 -16.31 20.80
C LEU A 207 5.47 -15.50 20.51
N ARG A 208 5.31 -15.01 19.27
CA ARG A 208 4.17 -14.17 18.87
C ARG A 208 3.38 -14.86 17.76
N PRO A 209 2.17 -15.36 18.03
CA PRO A 209 1.29 -15.88 16.98
C PRO A 209 0.92 -14.78 15.98
N LEU A 210 0.42 -15.17 14.80
CA LEU A 210 0.06 -14.22 13.74
C LEU A 210 -1.09 -13.26 14.09
N ASN A 211 -1.85 -13.52 15.16
CA ASN A 211 -2.88 -12.64 15.72
C ASN A 211 -2.38 -11.74 16.86
N TRP A 212 -1.07 -11.78 17.17
CA TRP A 212 -0.50 -10.96 18.23
C TRP A 212 -0.68 -9.46 17.94
N GLY A 213 -1.11 -8.73 18.95
CA GLY A 213 -1.31 -7.28 18.91
C GLY A 213 -2.62 -6.85 18.26
N ALA A 214 -3.49 -7.78 17.83
CA ALA A 214 -4.75 -7.44 17.17
C ALA A 214 -5.68 -6.60 18.04
N GLY A 215 -6.32 -5.59 17.44
CA GLY A 215 -7.18 -4.63 18.13
C GLY A 215 -6.40 -3.48 18.80
N GLY A 216 -5.08 -3.40 18.56
CA GLY A 216 -4.28 -2.24 18.91
C GLY A 216 -4.26 -1.87 20.40
N PRO A 217 -3.86 -0.61 20.72
CA PRO A 217 -3.88 -0.06 22.06
C PRO A 217 -5.28 -0.02 22.70
N GLU A 218 -6.35 -0.03 21.90
CA GLU A 218 -7.72 -0.05 22.42
C GLU A 218 -8.01 -1.35 23.16
N ARG A 219 -7.61 -2.49 22.59
CA ARG A 219 -7.70 -3.80 23.24
C ARG A 219 -6.63 -3.98 24.31
N TRP A 220 -5.43 -3.46 24.08
CA TRP A 220 -4.23 -3.68 24.91
C TRP A 220 -3.78 -2.40 25.63
N SER A 221 -4.70 -1.70 26.29
CA SER A 221 -4.48 -0.37 26.88
C SER A 221 -3.41 -0.29 27.98
N THR A 222 -3.04 -1.43 28.57
CA THR A 222 -1.98 -1.54 29.58
C THR A 222 -0.59 -1.71 28.98
N SER A 223 -0.48 -1.91 27.66
CA SER A 223 0.79 -2.02 26.96
C SER A 223 1.50 -0.67 26.94
N LYS A 224 2.72 -0.64 27.50
CA LYS A 224 3.53 0.58 27.58
C LYS A 224 4.92 0.34 26.99
N PRO A 225 5.51 1.37 26.35
CA PRO A 225 6.90 1.33 25.93
C PRO A 225 7.84 0.84 27.03
N TYR A 226 8.79 -0.02 26.67
CA TYR A 226 9.82 -0.57 27.56
C TYR A 226 9.29 -1.44 28.71
N GLN A 227 7.99 -1.76 28.76
CA GLN A 227 7.41 -2.65 29.76
C GLN A 227 7.12 -4.02 29.15
N ASN A 228 7.62 -5.07 29.80
CA ASN A 228 7.27 -6.45 29.44
C ASN A 228 6.27 -6.98 30.47
N SER A 229 5.01 -7.15 30.08
CA SER A 229 4.00 -7.86 30.88
C SER A 229 3.59 -9.13 30.14
N LEU A 230 3.53 -10.26 30.84
CA LEU A 230 3.10 -11.54 30.26
C LEU A 230 1.60 -11.58 29.94
N GLN A 231 0.82 -10.62 30.46
CA GLN A 231 -0.64 -10.57 30.30
C GLN A 231 -1.10 -9.57 29.23
N THR A 232 -0.17 -8.84 28.58
CA THR A 232 -0.50 -7.85 27.56
C THR A 232 0.22 -8.17 26.26
N GLN A 233 -0.43 -7.84 25.15
CA GLN A 233 0.20 -7.88 23.83
C GLN A 233 0.63 -6.46 23.44
N ASP A 234 1.41 -6.38 22.36
CA ASP A 234 2.00 -5.16 21.88
C ASP A 234 2.12 -5.17 20.36
N GLN A 235 2.72 -4.10 19.82
CA GLN A 235 2.82 -3.88 18.38
C GLN A 235 3.78 -4.82 17.65
N ARG A 236 4.46 -5.76 18.34
CA ARG A 236 5.52 -6.61 17.75
C ARG A 236 4.97 -7.77 16.91
N GLY A 237 3.98 -7.52 16.07
CA GLY A 237 3.34 -8.53 15.23
C GLY A 237 2.74 -7.92 13.96
N LEU A 238 1.98 -8.72 13.22
CA LEU A 238 1.34 -8.30 11.97
C LEU A 238 0.34 -7.15 12.15
N TYR A 239 -0.24 -7.02 13.35
CA TYR A 239 -1.21 -5.97 13.68
C TYR A 239 -0.56 -4.66 14.13
N ILE A 240 0.74 -4.46 13.91
CA ILE A 240 1.41 -3.17 14.15
C ILE A 240 0.68 -1.99 13.49
N ALA A 241 -0.02 -2.25 12.37
CA ALA A 241 -0.87 -1.27 11.69
C ALA A 241 -1.92 -0.66 12.63
N ASP A 242 -2.69 -1.46 13.36
CA ASP A 242 -3.70 -1.00 14.33
C ASP A 242 -3.08 -0.04 15.36
N TRP A 243 -1.85 -0.32 15.79
CA TRP A 243 -1.14 0.50 16.77
C TRP A 243 -0.74 1.86 16.19
N TYR A 244 -0.21 1.87 14.97
CA TYR A 244 0.25 3.09 14.32
C TYR A 244 -0.93 3.95 13.86
N GLU A 245 -1.99 3.31 13.40
CA GLU A 245 -3.22 3.97 12.96
C GLU A 245 -3.99 4.59 14.15
N THR A 246 -4.03 3.91 15.31
CA THR A 246 -4.52 4.52 16.56
C THR A 246 -3.75 5.80 16.92
N LEU A 247 -2.42 5.81 16.75
CA LEU A 247 -1.60 7.01 16.98
C LEU A 247 -1.95 8.12 15.98
N ALA A 248 -2.06 7.80 14.69
CA ALA A 248 -2.43 8.76 13.66
C ALA A 248 -3.80 9.39 13.93
N ARG A 249 -4.81 8.58 14.28
CA ARG A 249 -6.15 9.08 14.66
C ARG A 249 -6.10 9.96 15.90
N THR A 250 -5.33 9.57 16.91
CA THR A 250 -5.19 10.36 18.15
C THR A 250 -4.60 11.73 17.89
N VAL A 251 -3.58 11.81 17.03
CA VAL A 251 -2.85 13.06 16.77
C VAL A 251 -3.56 13.90 15.72
N PHE A 252 -3.86 13.34 14.55
CA PHE A 252 -4.41 14.09 13.41
C PHE A 252 -5.94 14.05 13.31
N GLY A 253 -6.64 13.26 14.11
CA GLY A 253 -8.09 13.07 14.01
C GLY A 253 -8.53 12.19 12.83
N LYS A 254 -7.60 11.60 12.08
CA LYS A 254 -7.86 10.71 10.95
C LYS A 254 -6.81 9.59 10.88
N GLY A 255 -7.20 8.43 10.33
CA GLY A 255 -6.27 7.36 9.99
C GLY A 255 -5.33 7.82 8.87
N LEU A 256 -4.16 7.19 8.80
CA LEU A 256 -3.24 7.34 7.68
C LEU A 256 -3.04 5.98 7.00
N PRO A 257 -2.98 5.95 5.66
CA PRO A 257 -2.60 4.73 4.96
C PRO A 257 -1.25 4.21 5.46
N ILE A 258 -1.08 2.88 5.50
CA ILE A 258 0.15 2.25 5.98
C ILE A 258 0.65 1.14 5.06
N VAL A 259 1.96 1.14 4.82
CA VAL A 259 2.69 0.08 4.13
C VAL A 259 3.41 -0.79 5.17
N LEU A 260 3.13 -2.09 5.15
CA LEU A 260 3.82 -3.05 6.00
C LEU A 260 4.94 -3.75 5.23
N ILE A 261 6.06 -3.96 5.90
CA ILE A 261 7.28 -4.50 5.30
C ILE A 261 7.81 -5.63 6.17
N ASP A 262 8.00 -6.81 5.61
CA ASP A 262 8.86 -7.83 6.24
C ASP A 262 10.30 -7.29 6.27
N ASP A 263 10.98 -7.44 7.40
CA ASP A 263 12.25 -6.77 7.62
C ASP A 263 13.38 -7.47 6.83
N PRO A 264 14.04 -6.82 5.86
CA PRO A 264 15.10 -7.45 5.08
C PRO A 264 16.34 -7.79 5.91
N ILE A 265 16.54 -7.13 7.06
CA ILE A 265 17.70 -7.32 7.93
C ILE A 265 17.45 -8.45 8.94
N LEU A 266 16.23 -8.54 9.49
CA LEU A 266 15.91 -9.55 10.49
C LEU A 266 15.66 -10.90 9.83
N LYS A 267 16.53 -11.87 10.11
CA LYS A 267 16.37 -13.26 9.69
C LYS A 267 15.47 -14.01 10.69
N PRO A 268 14.60 -14.92 10.24
CA PRO A 268 13.84 -15.80 11.12
C PRO A 268 14.76 -16.59 12.06
N GLN A 269 14.42 -16.66 13.35
CA GLN A 269 15.16 -17.45 14.34
C GLN A 269 14.18 -18.32 15.14
N GLY A 270 14.60 -19.54 15.47
CA GLY A 270 13.81 -20.45 16.30
C GLY A 270 12.56 -21.03 15.63
N LEU A 271 12.43 -20.90 14.30
CA LEU A 271 11.38 -21.51 13.49
C LEU A 271 11.98 -22.45 12.44
N THR A 272 11.29 -23.54 12.14
CA THR A 272 11.61 -24.42 11.01
C THR A 272 11.18 -23.77 9.69
N GLN A 273 11.74 -24.24 8.56
CA GLN A 273 11.34 -23.77 7.24
C GLN A 273 9.84 -23.98 6.97
N GLU A 274 9.27 -25.10 7.43
CA GLU A 274 7.84 -25.39 7.31
C GLU A 274 6.99 -24.38 8.10
N GLN A 275 7.40 -24.02 9.32
CA GLN A 275 6.70 -23.01 10.12
C GLN A 275 6.77 -21.62 9.48
N ILE A 276 7.91 -21.28 8.88
CA ILE A 276 8.08 -20.03 8.11
C ILE A 276 7.12 -20.02 6.93
N HIS A 277 7.09 -21.09 6.13
CA HIS A 277 6.18 -21.23 4.99
C HIS A 277 4.71 -21.14 5.42
N GLN A 278 4.32 -21.84 6.49
CA GLN A 278 2.95 -21.81 7.00
C GLN A 278 2.55 -20.40 7.42
N ARG A 279 3.42 -19.70 8.17
CA ARG A 279 3.14 -18.32 8.61
C ARG A 279 3.02 -17.35 7.44
N THR A 280 3.90 -17.47 6.44
CA THR A 280 3.81 -16.69 5.20
C THR A 280 2.52 -16.98 4.46
N TYR A 281 2.16 -18.25 4.29
CA TYR A 281 0.94 -18.63 3.57
C TYR A 281 -0.34 -18.13 4.26
N HIS A 282 -0.45 -18.28 5.58
CA HIS A 282 -1.59 -17.76 6.34
C HIS A 282 -1.70 -16.24 6.25
N ALA A 283 -0.57 -15.52 6.28
CA ALA A 283 -0.56 -14.08 6.06
C ALA A 283 -1.06 -13.73 4.63
N ILE A 284 -0.58 -14.44 3.61
CA ILE A 284 -0.97 -14.24 2.21
C ILE A 284 -2.46 -14.50 2.00
N GLN A 285 -3.03 -15.57 2.54
CA GLN A 285 -4.47 -15.86 2.44
C GLN A 285 -5.30 -14.68 2.98
N ARG A 286 -4.88 -14.07 4.09
CA ARG A 286 -5.53 -12.88 4.65
C ARG A 286 -5.41 -11.64 3.75
N LEU A 287 -4.33 -11.50 2.98
CA LEU A 287 -4.15 -10.38 2.03
C LEU A 287 -4.97 -10.53 0.74
N PHE A 288 -5.30 -11.77 0.38
CA PHE A 288 -6.15 -12.07 -0.77
C PHE A 288 -7.65 -11.95 -0.47
N HIS A 289 -8.04 -11.87 0.80
CA HIS A 289 -9.43 -11.62 1.18
C HIS A 289 -9.67 -10.10 1.23
N PRO A 290 -10.37 -9.52 0.25
CA PRO A 290 -10.64 -8.09 0.27
C PRO A 290 -11.65 -7.79 1.38
N LEU A 291 -11.28 -6.85 2.26
CA LEU A 291 -12.22 -6.04 3.03
C LEU A 291 -13.17 -6.80 3.95
N SER A 292 -12.77 -8.00 4.39
CA SER A 292 -13.50 -8.68 5.45
C SER A 292 -13.29 -7.91 6.75
N GLU A 293 -14.28 -7.12 7.18
CA GLU A 293 -14.44 -6.69 8.59
C GLU A 293 -14.61 -7.90 9.53
N GLN A 294 -14.76 -9.10 8.97
CA GLN A 294 -15.03 -10.33 9.68
C GLN A 294 -13.74 -11.11 9.95
N THR A 295 -13.75 -11.81 11.07
CA THR A 295 -12.75 -12.82 11.43
C THR A 295 -12.69 -13.90 10.34
N ILE A 296 -11.48 -14.26 9.90
CA ILE A 296 -11.25 -15.31 8.90
C ILE A 296 -10.76 -16.57 9.63
N GLU A 297 -11.27 -17.74 9.23
CA GLU A 297 -10.78 -19.02 9.72
C GLU A 297 -9.86 -19.68 8.69
N ILE A 298 -8.63 -19.99 9.08
CA ILE A 298 -7.62 -20.66 8.24
C ILE A 298 -7.04 -21.80 9.07
N ASP A 299 -7.14 -23.03 8.54
CA ASP A 299 -6.67 -24.25 9.21
C ASP A 299 -7.17 -24.39 10.67
N GLY A 300 -8.44 -24.02 10.91
CA GLY A 300 -9.09 -24.05 12.23
C GLY A 300 -8.66 -22.94 13.20
N LEU A 301 -7.80 -22.01 12.76
CA LEU A 301 -7.39 -20.83 13.53
C LEU A 301 -8.15 -19.60 13.07
N ARG A 302 -8.64 -18.82 14.04
CA ARG A 302 -9.36 -17.57 13.80
C ARG A 302 -8.40 -16.38 13.79
N TYR A 303 -8.45 -15.60 12.72
CA TYR A 303 -7.67 -14.39 12.52
C TYR A 303 -8.58 -13.17 12.45
N GLU A 304 -8.23 -12.15 13.23
CA GLU A 304 -8.89 -10.85 13.18
C GLU A 304 -8.69 -10.18 11.81
N PRO A 305 -9.58 -9.25 11.42
CA PRO A 305 -9.44 -8.49 10.19
C PRO A 305 -8.16 -7.65 10.22
N LEU A 306 -7.50 -7.51 9.06
CA LEU A 306 -6.35 -6.61 8.91
C LEU A 306 -6.84 -5.16 8.86
N ALA A 307 -6.02 -4.22 9.34
CA ALA A 307 -6.32 -2.79 9.30
C ALA A 307 -6.79 -2.33 7.90
N GLU A 308 -7.84 -1.51 7.87
CA GLU A 308 -8.43 -1.00 6.64
C GLU A 308 -7.42 -0.15 5.86
N GLU A 309 -6.71 0.73 6.58
CA GLU A 309 -5.66 1.63 6.10
C GLU A 309 -4.43 0.92 5.53
N MET A 310 -4.29 -0.39 5.75
CA MET A 310 -3.17 -1.14 5.22
C MET A 310 -3.25 -1.19 3.69
N LEU A 311 -2.26 -0.60 3.02
CA LEU A 311 -2.14 -0.63 1.57
C LEU A 311 -1.59 -1.97 1.09
N CYS A 312 -0.52 -2.43 1.73
CA CYS A 312 0.10 -3.71 1.43
C CYS A 312 0.93 -4.27 2.57
N LEU A 313 1.21 -5.57 2.50
CA LEU A 313 2.30 -6.22 3.20
C LEU A 313 3.28 -6.75 2.17
N SER A 314 4.50 -6.24 2.19
CA SER A 314 5.58 -6.64 1.29
C SER A 314 6.52 -7.64 1.96
N PHE A 315 6.58 -8.88 1.44
CA PHE A 315 7.45 -9.93 1.97
C PHE A 315 8.87 -9.81 1.43
N CYS A 316 9.87 -10.14 2.25
CA CYS A 316 11.25 -10.23 1.80
C CYS A 316 11.58 -11.61 1.22
N GLY A 317 12.53 -11.60 0.28
CA GLY A 317 13.10 -12.82 -0.29
C GLY A 317 12.42 -13.26 -1.57
N LEU A 318 12.46 -12.46 -2.64
CA LEU A 318 12.14 -12.99 -3.96
C LEU A 318 13.05 -14.19 -4.28
N SER A 319 14.37 -14.00 -4.19
CA SER A 319 15.36 -15.07 -4.39
C SER A 319 16.45 -14.97 -3.32
N SER A 320 17.00 -16.11 -2.90
CA SER A 320 18.23 -16.12 -2.11
C SER A 320 19.44 -15.80 -2.99
N GLN A 321 20.49 -15.19 -2.43
CA GLN A 321 21.80 -15.13 -3.08
C GLN A 321 22.49 -16.50 -2.95
N GLU A 322 23.39 -16.84 -3.88
CA GLU A 322 24.01 -18.18 -3.99
C GLU A 322 24.73 -18.64 -2.71
N THR A 323 25.18 -17.72 -1.87
CA THR A 323 26.04 -17.99 -0.71
C THR A 323 25.30 -18.07 0.63
N GLU A 324 24.03 -17.65 0.71
CA GLU A 324 23.27 -17.64 1.95
C GLU A 324 21.88 -18.27 1.76
N GLU A 325 21.58 -19.27 2.57
CA GLU A 325 20.22 -19.84 2.62
C GLU A 325 19.27 -18.82 3.28
N GLU A 326 18.45 -18.17 2.48
CA GLU A 326 17.35 -17.33 2.98
C GLU A 326 16.08 -18.21 3.08
N PRO A 327 15.63 -18.58 4.30
CA PRO A 327 14.48 -19.45 4.48
C PRO A 327 13.16 -18.81 4.05
N ARG A 328 13.09 -17.48 3.98
CA ARG A 328 11.93 -16.74 3.47
C ARG A 328 11.89 -16.69 1.95
N ALA A 329 12.95 -17.11 1.25
CA ALA A 329 13.03 -16.94 -0.20
C ALA A 329 11.94 -17.73 -0.92
N TRP A 330 11.32 -17.12 -1.93
CA TRP A 330 10.26 -17.73 -2.75
C TRP A 330 10.87 -18.56 -3.89
N TYR A 331 12.04 -18.16 -4.37
CA TYR A 331 12.78 -18.85 -5.43
C TYR A 331 14.19 -19.22 -4.94
N SER A 332 14.74 -20.28 -5.54
CA SER A 332 16.16 -20.62 -5.40
C SER A 332 17.05 -19.59 -6.13
N PRO A 333 18.37 -19.56 -5.89
CA PRO A 333 19.28 -18.67 -6.63
C PRO A 333 19.21 -18.86 -8.15
N ASN A 334 18.94 -20.09 -8.60
CA ASN A 334 18.77 -20.42 -10.02
C ASN A 334 17.41 -19.92 -10.58
N GLY A 335 16.49 -19.50 -9.71
CA GLY A 335 15.14 -19.05 -10.01
C GLY A 335 14.12 -20.18 -10.10
N GLU A 336 14.38 -21.32 -9.47
CA GLU A 336 13.38 -22.39 -9.37
C GLU A 336 12.39 -22.09 -8.24
N PRO A 337 11.07 -22.31 -8.46
CA PRO A 337 10.06 -22.01 -7.45
C PRO A 337 10.14 -22.97 -6.27
N ARG A 338 10.19 -22.42 -5.05
CA ARG A 338 10.12 -23.20 -3.80
C ARG A 338 8.69 -23.65 -3.49
N PRO A 339 8.47 -24.55 -2.51
CA PRO A 339 7.13 -25.09 -2.21
C PRO A 339 6.07 -24.02 -1.97
N ILE A 340 6.41 -22.92 -1.29
CA ILE A 340 5.48 -21.81 -1.02
C ILE A 340 4.88 -21.20 -2.29
N VAL A 341 5.68 -21.03 -3.35
CA VAL A 341 5.23 -20.50 -4.65
C VAL A 341 4.20 -21.43 -5.29
N LYS A 342 4.43 -22.74 -5.20
CA LYS A 342 3.48 -23.75 -5.72
C LYS A 342 2.17 -23.70 -4.95
N THR A 343 2.22 -23.56 -3.62
CA THR A 343 1.03 -23.42 -2.77
C THR A 343 0.23 -22.16 -3.11
N ILE A 344 0.90 -21.01 -3.26
CA ILE A 344 0.26 -19.75 -3.65
C ILE A 344 -0.42 -19.88 -5.01
N LYS A 345 0.27 -20.42 -6.03
CA LYS A 345 -0.30 -20.61 -7.36
C LYS A 345 -1.50 -21.57 -7.35
N ALA A 346 -1.47 -22.62 -6.52
CA ALA A 346 -2.61 -23.52 -6.35
C ALA A 346 -3.80 -22.81 -5.70
N TYR A 347 -3.56 -22.02 -4.65
CA TYR A 347 -4.58 -21.23 -3.99
C TYR A 347 -5.24 -20.23 -4.94
N LEU A 348 -4.45 -19.49 -5.74
CA LEU A 348 -4.97 -18.53 -6.70
C LEU A 348 -5.85 -19.17 -7.78
N LYS A 349 -5.51 -20.38 -8.24
CA LYS A 349 -6.33 -21.13 -9.20
C LYS A 349 -7.67 -21.54 -8.59
N GLN A 350 -7.68 -21.94 -7.32
CA GLN A 350 -8.91 -22.28 -6.60
C GLN A 350 -9.75 -21.04 -6.29
N SER A 351 -9.13 -19.95 -5.86
CA SER A 351 -9.82 -18.71 -5.50
C SER A 351 -10.39 -18.01 -6.72
N THR A 352 -9.72 -18.01 -7.87
CA THR A 352 -10.30 -17.46 -9.12
C THR A 352 -11.51 -18.24 -9.61
N GLN A 353 -11.53 -19.56 -9.42
CA GLN A 353 -12.71 -20.40 -9.71
C GLN A 353 -13.87 -20.14 -8.74
N ALA A 354 -13.57 -19.83 -7.48
CA ALA A 354 -14.57 -19.48 -6.46
C ALA A 354 -15.05 -18.02 -6.55
N CYS A 355 -14.18 -17.08 -6.93
CA CYS A 355 -14.47 -15.65 -6.96
C CYS A 355 -15.43 -15.25 -8.09
N GLY A 356 -15.53 -16.06 -9.15
CA GLY A 356 -16.64 -15.98 -10.12
C GLY A 356 -18.04 -16.12 -9.49
N GLN A 357 -18.13 -16.44 -8.19
CA GLN A 357 -19.37 -16.52 -7.42
C GLN A 357 -19.44 -15.53 -6.23
N GLN A 358 -18.51 -14.58 -6.07
CA GLN A 358 -18.39 -13.74 -4.85
C GLN A 358 -18.65 -12.23 -5.01
N HIS A 359 -19.15 -11.74 -6.14
CA HIS A 359 -19.61 -10.35 -6.21
C HIS A 359 -20.80 -10.15 -5.26
N ARG A 360 -20.65 -9.27 -4.26
CA ARG A 360 -21.71 -8.96 -3.29
C ARG A 360 -22.73 -7.98 -3.87
N ILE A 361 -22.30 -7.20 -4.86
CA ILE A 361 -23.13 -6.21 -5.53
C ILE A 361 -23.37 -6.69 -6.98
N PRO A 362 -24.61 -7.01 -7.39
CA PRO A 362 -24.87 -7.41 -8.78
C PRO A 362 -24.62 -6.26 -9.77
N HIS A 363 -25.06 -5.06 -9.43
CA HIS A 363 -24.94 -3.87 -10.27
C HIS A 363 -24.54 -2.66 -9.43
N ALA A 364 -23.43 -2.01 -9.79
CA ALA A 364 -23.00 -0.76 -9.21
C ALA A 364 -22.96 0.36 -10.26
N LEU A 365 -23.43 1.55 -9.90
CA LEU A 365 -23.32 2.76 -10.72
C LEU A 365 -22.21 3.64 -10.14
N LEU A 366 -21.08 3.74 -10.84
CA LEU A 366 -19.93 4.53 -10.42
C LEU A 366 -20.05 5.97 -10.92
N LEU A 367 -20.17 6.90 -9.97
CA LEU A 367 -20.25 8.33 -10.23
C LEU A 367 -19.02 9.07 -9.69
N PRO A 368 -18.62 10.22 -10.28
CA PRO A 368 -17.66 11.11 -9.65
C PRO A 368 -18.22 11.67 -8.35
N GLN A 369 -17.34 12.14 -7.48
CA GLN A 369 -17.75 13.08 -6.43
C GLN A 369 -18.17 14.39 -7.07
N LEU A 370 -19.49 14.60 -7.15
CA LEU A 370 -20.12 15.78 -7.73
C LEU A 370 -20.69 16.68 -6.62
N GLY A 371 -20.80 17.98 -6.90
CA GLY A 371 -21.56 18.90 -6.05
C GLY A 371 -23.06 18.55 -6.05
N ALA A 372 -23.80 19.01 -5.04
CA ALA A 372 -25.21 18.64 -4.85
C ALA A 372 -26.10 18.90 -6.08
N GLU A 373 -25.95 20.06 -6.74
CA GLU A 373 -26.72 20.42 -7.94
C GLU A 373 -26.40 19.51 -9.13
N GLN A 374 -25.12 19.23 -9.37
CA GLN A 374 -24.66 18.37 -10.47
C GLN A 374 -25.04 16.91 -10.23
N LEU A 375 -24.98 16.45 -8.98
CA LEU A 375 -25.43 15.11 -8.61
C LEU A 375 -26.94 14.97 -8.82
N HIS A 376 -27.72 15.97 -8.42
CA HIS A 376 -29.17 15.96 -8.64
C HIS A 376 -29.52 15.86 -10.12
N GLU A 377 -28.89 16.68 -10.96
CA GLU A 377 -29.09 16.64 -12.42
C GLU A 377 -28.65 15.29 -13.03
N ALA A 378 -27.51 14.75 -12.60
CA ALA A 378 -27.04 13.45 -13.06
C ALA A 378 -28.01 12.32 -12.69
N LEU A 379 -28.52 12.30 -11.45
CA LEU A 379 -29.48 11.30 -10.99
C LEU A 379 -30.84 11.42 -11.68
N ASP A 380 -31.30 12.63 -11.97
CA ASP A 380 -32.55 12.85 -12.71
C ASP A 380 -32.46 12.31 -14.14
N ARG A 381 -31.31 12.49 -14.82
CA ARG A 381 -31.10 11.93 -16.15
C ARG A 381 -30.97 10.40 -16.14
N LEU A 382 -30.34 9.85 -15.10
CA LEU A 382 -30.17 8.39 -14.92
C LEU A 382 -31.39 7.70 -14.30
N LYS A 383 -32.45 8.45 -13.97
CA LYS A 383 -33.66 7.94 -13.31
C LYS A 383 -34.30 6.72 -14.01
N PRO A 384 -34.42 6.66 -15.35
CA PRO A 384 -34.94 5.46 -16.02
C PRO A 384 -34.08 4.22 -15.74
N PHE A 385 -32.76 4.38 -15.76
CA PHE A 385 -31.80 3.32 -15.46
C PHE A 385 -31.86 2.89 -14.00
N LEU A 386 -31.94 3.84 -13.06
CA LEU A 386 -32.07 3.57 -11.63
C LEU A 386 -33.34 2.76 -11.32
N ILE A 387 -34.45 3.09 -11.98
CA ILE A 387 -35.73 2.36 -11.82
C ILE A 387 -35.61 0.94 -12.39
N GLN A 388 -34.99 0.77 -13.55
CA GLN A 388 -34.91 -0.51 -14.25
C GLN A 388 -33.96 -1.51 -13.57
N TYR A 389 -32.76 -1.06 -13.20
CA TYR A 389 -31.67 -1.95 -12.76
C TYR A 389 -31.40 -1.88 -11.26
N GLN A 390 -31.96 -0.91 -10.54
CA GLN A 390 -31.78 -0.69 -9.09
C GLN A 390 -30.33 -0.88 -8.62
N PRO A 391 -29.34 -0.22 -9.26
CA PRO A 391 -27.94 -0.39 -8.92
C PRO A 391 -27.62 0.24 -7.56
N LYS A 392 -26.56 -0.25 -6.90
CA LYS A 392 -25.95 0.48 -5.78
C LYS A 392 -25.16 1.66 -6.34
N ILE A 393 -25.47 2.87 -5.89
CA ILE A 393 -24.75 4.08 -6.31
C ILE A 393 -23.47 4.19 -5.46
N ILE A 394 -22.33 4.31 -6.11
CA ILE A 394 -21.01 4.36 -5.49
C ILE A 394 -20.20 5.54 -6.04
N PHE A 395 -19.32 6.11 -5.21
CA PHE A 395 -18.58 7.35 -5.54
C PHE A 395 -17.06 7.18 -5.51
N ASN A 396 -16.58 5.97 -5.25
CA ASN A 396 -15.17 5.64 -5.25
C ASN A 396 -14.95 4.30 -5.97
N LEU A 397 -13.74 4.13 -6.50
CA LEU A 397 -13.37 2.94 -7.27
C LEU A 397 -13.27 1.68 -6.40
N GLN A 398 -12.96 1.84 -5.11
CA GLN A 398 -12.79 0.73 -4.18
C GLN A 398 -14.08 -0.04 -3.94
N GLU A 399 -15.21 0.65 -3.75
CA GLU A 399 -16.53 0.03 -3.66
C GLU A 399 -16.97 -0.64 -4.97
N ALA A 400 -16.44 -0.18 -6.11
CA ALA A 400 -16.76 -0.74 -7.42
C ALA A 400 -16.22 -2.15 -7.60
N PHE A 401 -15.12 -2.50 -6.90
CA PHE A 401 -14.50 -3.82 -6.99
C PHE A 401 -15.34 -4.95 -6.38
N GLU A 402 -16.35 -4.61 -5.56
CA GLU A 402 -17.29 -5.60 -5.01
C GLU A 402 -18.43 -5.94 -5.98
N ALA A 403 -18.49 -5.25 -7.13
CA ALA A 403 -19.60 -5.34 -8.06
C ALA A 403 -19.32 -6.27 -9.26
N GLU A 404 -20.31 -7.08 -9.61
CA GLU A 404 -20.26 -7.94 -10.79
C GLU A 404 -20.30 -7.10 -12.05
N THR A 405 -21.20 -6.13 -12.11
CA THR A 405 -21.28 -5.17 -13.23
C THR A 405 -21.12 -3.75 -12.70
N VAL A 406 -20.14 -3.04 -13.23
CA VAL A 406 -19.90 -1.62 -12.95
C VAL A 406 -20.34 -0.80 -14.14
N TRP A 407 -21.35 0.02 -13.91
CA TRP A 407 -21.95 0.91 -14.88
C TRP A 407 -21.34 2.29 -14.76
N ILE A 408 -20.81 2.81 -15.87
CA ILE A 408 -20.11 4.09 -15.90
C ILE A 408 -20.78 5.03 -16.91
N PRO A 409 -21.31 6.17 -16.46
CA PRO A 409 -21.75 7.24 -17.34
C PRO A 409 -20.51 7.94 -17.92
N SER A 410 -20.11 7.52 -19.12
CA SER A 410 -18.85 7.91 -19.76
C SER A 410 -18.63 9.43 -19.90
N ALA A 411 -19.72 10.19 -20.05
CA ALA A 411 -19.67 11.65 -20.12
C ALA A 411 -19.43 12.33 -18.77
N LEU A 412 -19.77 11.67 -17.66
CA LEU A 412 -19.61 12.19 -16.30
C LEU A 412 -18.30 11.70 -15.67
N TYR A 413 -17.93 10.45 -15.93
CA TYR A 413 -16.76 9.81 -15.32
C TYR A 413 -15.87 9.15 -16.39
N PRO A 414 -14.97 9.91 -17.03
CA PRO A 414 -14.02 9.36 -17.99
C PRO A 414 -12.94 8.56 -17.24
N LEU A 415 -13.05 7.23 -17.29
CA LEU A 415 -12.03 6.34 -16.72
C LEU A 415 -10.71 6.43 -17.47
N SER A 416 -9.62 6.52 -16.72
CA SER A 416 -8.27 6.26 -17.21
C SER A 416 -8.08 4.78 -17.57
N ASP A 417 -7.07 4.46 -18.39
CA ASP A 417 -6.79 3.07 -18.76
C ASP A 417 -6.32 2.22 -17.57
N ALA A 418 -5.67 2.85 -16.58
CA ALA A 418 -5.31 2.22 -15.32
C ALA A 418 -6.55 1.80 -14.50
N GLU A 419 -7.58 2.66 -14.41
CA GLU A 419 -8.80 2.34 -13.67
C GLU A 419 -9.63 1.25 -14.38
N LYS A 420 -9.65 1.25 -15.72
CA LYS A 420 -10.27 0.18 -16.51
C LYS A 420 -9.56 -1.15 -16.30
N ALA A 421 -8.23 -1.15 -16.30
CA ALA A 421 -7.44 -2.34 -16.02
C ALA A 421 -7.74 -2.86 -14.60
N ALA A 422 -7.73 -1.97 -13.61
CA ALA A 422 -8.04 -2.34 -12.22
C ALA A 422 -9.43 -2.98 -12.07
N LEU A 423 -10.48 -2.44 -12.69
CA LEU A 423 -11.83 -3.03 -12.62
C LEU A 423 -11.89 -4.41 -13.30
N LYS A 424 -11.22 -4.57 -14.46
CA LYS A 424 -11.14 -5.87 -15.14
C LYS A 424 -10.37 -6.91 -14.33
N ASP A 425 -9.30 -6.50 -13.64
CA ASP A 425 -8.50 -7.37 -12.80
C ASP A 425 -9.28 -7.91 -11.60
N HIS A 426 -10.30 -7.18 -11.16
CA HIS A 426 -11.26 -7.60 -10.12
C HIS A 426 -12.45 -8.40 -10.68
N ALA A 427 -12.41 -8.80 -11.96
CA ALA A 427 -13.48 -9.53 -12.65
C ALA A 427 -14.81 -8.75 -12.76
N CYS A 428 -14.78 -7.42 -12.62
CA CYS A 428 -15.94 -6.56 -12.85
C CYS A 428 -16.24 -6.44 -14.35
N LEU A 429 -17.50 -6.67 -14.73
CA LEU A 429 -18.01 -6.39 -16.07
C LEU A 429 -18.24 -4.89 -16.22
N LEU A 430 -17.48 -4.25 -17.11
CA LEU A 430 -17.62 -2.83 -17.39
C LEU A 430 -18.72 -2.57 -18.42
N GLN A 431 -19.69 -1.73 -18.07
CA GLN A 431 -20.72 -1.28 -19.01
C GLN A 431 -20.79 0.24 -19.06
N LEU A 432 -20.58 0.79 -20.25
CA LEU A 432 -20.68 2.23 -20.49
C LEU A 432 -22.13 2.59 -20.77
N ILE A 433 -22.62 3.61 -20.09
CA ILE A 433 -23.95 4.17 -20.30
C ILE A 433 -23.85 5.61 -20.79
N ASN A 434 -24.82 5.98 -21.63
CA ASN A 434 -25.04 7.34 -22.05
C ASN A 434 -25.59 8.19 -20.89
N PRO A 435 -25.55 9.53 -21.01
CA PRO A 435 -26.11 10.45 -20.02
C PRO A 435 -27.61 10.24 -19.75
N ASP A 436 -28.34 9.58 -20.65
CA ASP A 436 -29.77 9.27 -20.56
C ASP A 436 -30.07 7.87 -19.99
N GLY A 437 -29.04 7.12 -19.56
CA GLY A 437 -29.18 5.78 -19.00
C GLY A 437 -29.32 4.66 -20.04
N THR A 438 -29.18 4.95 -21.34
CA THR A 438 -29.15 3.92 -22.39
C THR A 438 -27.77 3.27 -22.53
N ARG A 439 -27.74 1.95 -22.76
CA ARG A 439 -26.50 1.20 -23.00
C ARG A 439 -25.81 1.72 -24.26
N ILE A 440 -24.52 2.02 -24.17
CA ILE A 440 -23.67 2.17 -25.35
C ILE A 440 -23.29 0.75 -25.77
N ALA A 441 -23.75 0.30 -26.93
CA ALA A 441 -23.35 -1.00 -27.47
C ALA A 441 -21.82 -1.02 -27.64
N SER A 442 -21.11 -1.74 -26.77
CA SER A 442 -19.72 -2.09 -27.01
C SER A 442 -19.70 -3.11 -28.14
N TYR A 443 -18.95 -2.83 -29.22
CA TYR A 443 -18.67 -3.77 -30.29
C TYR A 443 -18.00 -5.02 -29.70
N ALA A 444 -18.79 -6.03 -29.40
CA ALA A 444 -18.33 -7.40 -29.28
C ALA A 444 -18.60 -8.08 -30.61
N ASN A 445 -17.56 -8.68 -31.19
CA ASN A 445 -17.68 -9.76 -32.16
C ASN A 445 -18.54 -10.86 -31.51
N GLU A 446 -19.85 -10.82 -31.72
CA GLU A 446 -20.69 -11.99 -31.52
C GLU A 446 -20.59 -12.83 -32.79
N SER A 447 -19.84 -13.93 -32.66
CA SER A 447 -19.93 -15.06 -33.57
C SER A 447 -21.38 -15.52 -33.63
N SER A 448 -21.96 -15.43 -34.83
CA SER A 448 -23.28 -15.88 -35.19
C SER A 448 -23.52 -17.32 -34.71
N LEU A 449 -24.39 -17.48 -33.71
CA LEU A 449 -25.14 -18.71 -33.52
C LEU A 449 -26.56 -18.43 -34.02
N GLU A 450 -26.75 -18.67 -35.32
CA GLU A 450 -28.08 -18.89 -35.88
C GLU A 450 -28.57 -20.28 -35.46
N VAL A 451 -29.67 -20.28 -34.70
CA VAL A 451 -30.86 -21.13 -34.86
C VAL A 451 -30.64 -22.63 -35.08
N LEU A 452 -30.88 -23.42 -34.02
CA LEU A 452 -32.10 -24.25 -33.87
C LEU A 452 -32.32 -24.64 -32.41
#